data_AF-A0A3N5RNP8-F1
#
_entry.id   AF-A0A3N5RNP8-F1
#
_cell.length_a   1.000
_cell.length_b   1.000
_cell.length_c   1.000
_cell.angle_alpha   90.00
_cell.angle_beta   90.00
_cell.angle_gamma   90.00
#
_symmetry.space_group_name_H-M   'P 1'
#
loop_
_entity.id
_entity.type
_entity.pdbx_description
1 polymer ?
#
loop_
_entity_poly.entity_id
_entity_poly.type
_entity_poly.pdbx_seq_one_letter_code
_entity_poly.pdbx_strand_id
1 'polypeptide(L)'
;MPLFQVRLAFFLAFFAGLLQTGFSELVAGKPENTPQSEKSSRPDPKSLSKHVFTLAAPEMEGRGTPAGKQKAVDYLIEQFESLGLAPLFPDGQFIQEIPGPRAAGGRPTVVGRNLGAWLPGADPVLREEFVIISAHYDHLGIRDGQIYHGADDNAGSVAMMLETARIFAEAQNRPRRSLVFLSCDLEENLLWGSRWFVAHPPWPLAQVKLFVTAELIGRTLGDLPLPAVFVMGGEHSPGLRQLVDDAPCSSKLQVRHLGADLVGTRSDYGPFRGERVPFLFFSGGEHRDYHRPTDTAEKLDYDRVAHITEVVCGVCRTVADVDQPPRWNDAPEHTLDEVRTLEEITGLLLKLDDRARLAGKGRLSDSQRFTVSNVHQRTRQMLERKELDPAERPWLVRAAQLLLLTVF
;
A
#
# COMPACT_ATOMS: atom_id res chain seq x y z
N MET A 1 38.99 -54.47 -53.19
CA MET A 1 38.82 -55.44 -52.07
C MET A 1 39.77 -55.02 -50.94
N PRO A 2 39.45 -55.15 -49.64
CA PRO A 2 38.26 -54.75 -48.89
C PRO A 2 38.58 -53.79 -47.70
N LEU A 3 37.51 -53.25 -47.10
CA LEU A 3 37.27 -52.93 -45.67
C LEU A 3 38.10 -51.89 -44.86
N PHE A 4 37.39 -50.79 -44.53
CA PHE A 4 37.05 -50.23 -43.21
C PHE A 4 38.03 -49.46 -42.30
N GLN A 5 37.47 -48.31 -41.87
CA GLN A 5 37.56 -47.58 -40.59
C GLN A 5 38.41 -46.30 -40.46
N VAL A 6 37.77 -45.38 -39.75
CA VAL A 6 37.91 -43.93 -39.62
C VAL A 6 38.49 -43.59 -38.24
N ARG A 7 39.29 -42.51 -38.15
CA ARG A 7 39.28 -41.42 -37.13
C ARG A 7 40.57 -40.58 -37.28
N LEU A 8 40.47 -39.29 -37.61
CA LEU A 8 40.23 -38.12 -36.73
C LEU A 8 41.57 -37.49 -36.28
N ALA A 9 41.85 -36.25 -36.71
CA ALA A 9 42.18 -35.10 -35.85
C ALA A 9 42.88 -33.95 -36.61
N PHE A 10 42.25 -32.77 -36.47
CA PHE A 10 42.80 -31.41 -36.34
C PHE A 10 43.88 -30.88 -37.30
N PHE A 11 43.53 -29.77 -37.99
CA PHE A 11 44.49 -28.74 -38.35
C PHE A 11 43.90 -27.33 -38.15
N LEU A 12 44.65 -26.49 -37.46
CA LEU A 12 44.45 -25.06 -37.28
C LEU A 12 45.21 -24.32 -38.37
N ALA A 13 44.56 -23.31 -38.93
CA ALA A 13 44.94 -22.57 -40.11
C ALA A 13 45.98 -21.47 -39.83
N PHE A 14 46.75 -21.14 -40.86
CA PHE A 14 47.26 -19.80 -41.11
C PHE A 14 47.52 -19.67 -42.63
N PHE A 15 46.97 -18.65 -43.29
CA PHE A 15 47.71 -17.81 -44.24
C PHE A 15 46.94 -16.57 -44.68
N ALA A 16 47.73 -15.55 -44.97
CA ALA A 16 47.44 -14.17 -45.32
C ALA A 16 46.86 -13.96 -46.73
N GLY A 17 46.43 -12.72 -47.05
CA GLY A 17 46.49 -12.22 -48.42
C GLY A 17 45.45 -11.18 -48.83
N LEU A 18 45.96 -9.99 -49.19
CA LEU A 18 45.37 -8.77 -49.71
C LEU A 18 44.22 -8.83 -50.77
N LEU A 19 43.28 -7.89 -50.59
CA LEU A 19 42.69 -6.92 -51.55
C LEU A 19 42.39 -7.34 -53.00
N GLN A 20 41.10 -7.28 -53.38
CA GLN A 20 40.67 -6.73 -54.67
C GLN A 20 39.22 -6.20 -54.63
N THR A 21 38.98 -5.30 -55.58
CA THR A 21 37.93 -4.29 -55.77
C THR A 21 36.49 -4.80 -56.00
N GLY A 22 35.54 -4.14 -55.35
CA GLY A 22 34.28 -3.59 -55.88
C GLY A 22 33.27 -4.50 -56.59
N PHE A 23 32.04 -4.60 -56.05
CA PHE A 23 30.78 -4.40 -56.78
C PHE A 23 29.60 -4.30 -55.78
N SER A 24 28.62 -3.47 -56.14
CA SER A 24 27.37 -3.18 -55.42
C SER A 24 26.52 -4.43 -55.18
N GLU A 25 25.96 -4.61 -53.97
CA GLU A 25 24.60 -5.15 -53.84
C GLU A 25 23.96 -4.80 -52.50
N LEU A 26 22.68 -4.43 -52.62
CA LEU A 26 21.70 -4.09 -51.62
C LEU A 26 21.67 -5.13 -50.48
N VAL A 27 21.93 -4.72 -49.23
CA VAL A 27 21.41 -5.42 -48.06
C VAL A 27 20.37 -4.51 -47.44
N ALA A 28 19.10 -4.88 -47.66
CA ALA A 28 17.98 -4.35 -46.90
C ALA A 28 18.29 -4.48 -45.40
N GLY A 29 18.44 -3.33 -44.73
CA GLY A 29 18.51 -3.29 -43.28
C GLY A 29 17.25 -3.94 -42.73
N LYS A 30 17.42 -5.07 -42.03
CA LYS A 30 16.41 -5.53 -41.08
C LYS A 30 16.15 -4.36 -40.13
N PRO A 31 14.89 -4.04 -39.80
CA PRO A 31 14.64 -3.09 -38.74
C PRO A 31 15.32 -3.63 -37.49
N GLU A 32 16.23 -2.85 -36.90
CA GLU A 32 16.69 -3.06 -35.54
C GLU A 32 15.42 -3.17 -34.69
N ASN A 33 15.20 -4.38 -34.16
CA ASN A 33 14.27 -4.55 -33.05
C ASN A 33 14.80 -3.67 -31.93
N THR A 34 14.22 -2.47 -31.80
CA THR A 34 14.24 -1.71 -30.57
C THR A 34 13.89 -2.70 -29.45
N PRO A 35 14.71 -2.84 -28.39
CA PRO A 35 14.32 -3.65 -27.27
C PRO A 35 12.96 -3.11 -26.80
N GLN A 36 11.91 -3.93 -26.88
CA GLN A 36 10.72 -3.71 -26.07
C GLN A 36 11.25 -3.55 -24.66
N SER A 37 11.10 -2.34 -24.11
CA SER A 37 11.35 -2.02 -22.72
C SER A 37 10.86 -3.20 -21.88
N GLU A 38 11.79 -3.95 -21.25
CA GLU A 38 11.41 -4.90 -20.21
C GLU A 38 10.67 -4.08 -19.16
N LYS A 39 9.34 -4.21 -19.14
CA LYS A 39 8.52 -3.49 -18.17
C LYS A 39 9.03 -3.87 -16.78
N SER A 40 9.50 -2.87 -16.03
CA SER A 40 10.12 -3.05 -14.73
C SER A 40 9.18 -3.77 -13.77
N SER A 41 9.68 -4.84 -13.13
CA SER A 41 9.01 -5.55 -12.04
C SER A 41 9.03 -4.79 -10.72
N ARG A 42 9.65 -3.60 -10.68
CA ARG A 42 9.65 -2.69 -9.54
C ARG A 42 8.62 -1.58 -9.71
N PRO A 43 8.07 -1.04 -8.61
CA PRO A 43 7.20 0.13 -8.64
C PRO A 43 7.89 1.34 -9.29
N ASP A 44 7.21 1.99 -10.23
CA ASP A 44 7.70 3.21 -10.88
C ASP A 44 7.06 4.46 -10.26
N PRO A 45 7.84 5.37 -9.62
CA PRO A 45 7.34 6.65 -9.11
C PRO A 45 6.56 7.48 -10.14
N LYS A 46 6.89 7.35 -11.45
CA LYS A 46 6.17 8.06 -12.52
C LYS A 46 4.80 7.44 -12.82
N SER A 47 4.70 6.12 -12.78
CA SER A 47 3.43 5.39 -12.91
C SER A 47 2.50 5.78 -11.76
N LEU A 48 3.03 5.71 -10.53
CA LEU A 48 2.33 6.10 -9.31
C LEU A 48 1.84 7.56 -9.37
N SER A 49 2.71 8.50 -9.74
CA SER A 49 2.32 9.92 -9.80
C SER A 49 1.23 10.18 -10.83
N LYS A 50 1.25 9.53 -11.99
CA LYS A 50 0.17 9.66 -12.99
C LYS A 50 -1.21 9.32 -12.40
N HIS A 51 -1.31 8.25 -11.62
CA HIS A 51 -2.56 7.86 -10.96
C HIS A 51 -2.99 8.92 -9.94
N VAL A 52 -2.07 9.38 -9.08
CA VAL A 52 -2.39 10.41 -8.07
C VAL A 52 -2.83 11.72 -8.70
N PHE A 53 -2.09 12.24 -9.69
CA PHE A 53 -2.45 13.48 -10.38
C PHE A 53 -3.81 13.39 -11.07
N THR A 54 -4.18 12.21 -11.57
CA THR A 54 -5.51 12.00 -12.18
C THR A 54 -6.61 12.00 -11.13
N LEU A 55 -6.45 11.20 -10.07
CA LEU A 55 -7.46 11.03 -9.03
C LEU A 55 -7.64 12.28 -8.16
N ALA A 56 -6.58 13.05 -7.94
CA ALA A 56 -6.60 14.29 -7.17
C ALA A 56 -6.89 15.54 -8.03
N ALA A 57 -7.15 15.37 -9.34
CA ALA A 57 -7.41 16.49 -10.23
C ALA A 57 -8.70 17.26 -9.83
N PRO A 58 -8.79 18.57 -10.07
CA PRO A 58 -10.01 19.34 -9.83
C PRO A 58 -11.26 18.73 -10.47
N GLU A 59 -11.11 18.10 -11.64
CA GLU A 59 -12.18 17.44 -12.39
C GLU A 59 -12.78 16.25 -11.64
N MET A 60 -12.02 15.63 -10.73
CA MET A 60 -12.53 14.55 -9.87
C MET A 60 -13.40 15.08 -8.73
N GLU A 61 -13.54 16.41 -8.57
CA GLU A 61 -14.40 17.05 -7.57
C GLU A 61 -14.20 16.50 -6.15
N GLY A 62 -12.96 16.16 -5.82
CA GLY A 62 -12.59 15.56 -4.54
C GLY A 62 -13.23 14.20 -4.24
N ARG A 63 -13.70 13.49 -5.28
CA ARG A 63 -14.26 12.12 -5.22
C ARG A 63 -15.38 11.94 -4.17
N GLY A 64 -16.03 13.04 -3.77
CA GLY A 64 -17.11 13.05 -2.79
C GLY A 64 -18.44 13.54 -3.35
N THR A 65 -18.45 14.25 -4.49
CA THR A 65 -19.69 14.59 -5.21
C THR A 65 -20.19 13.39 -6.03
N PRO A 66 -21.47 13.33 -6.41
CA PRO A 66 -21.96 12.25 -7.28
C PRO A 66 -21.18 12.13 -8.60
N ALA A 67 -20.83 13.27 -9.22
CA ALA A 67 -20.05 13.30 -10.46
C ALA A 67 -18.60 12.88 -10.22
N GLY A 68 -17.96 13.38 -9.16
CA GLY A 68 -16.60 13.02 -8.79
C GLY A 68 -16.44 11.54 -8.47
N LYS A 69 -17.38 10.96 -7.72
CA LYS A 69 -17.44 9.52 -7.44
C LYS A 69 -17.56 8.71 -8.73
N GLN A 70 -18.46 9.09 -9.63
CA GLN A 70 -18.62 8.37 -10.90
C GLN A 70 -17.34 8.40 -11.74
N LYS A 71 -16.65 9.55 -11.83
CA LYS A 71 -15.37 9.65 -12.57
C LYS A 71 -14.28 8.77 -11.96
N ALA A 72 -14.18 8.69 -10.63
CA ALA A 72 -13.24 7.81 -9.96
C ALA A 72 -13.57 6.32 -10.23
N VAL A 73 -14.85 5.96 -10.21
CA VAL A 73 -15.32 4.60 -10.57
C VAL A 73 -14.93 4.24 -12.00
N ASP A 74 -15.24 5.12 -12.96
CA ASP A 74 -14.94 4.89 -14.37
C ASP A 74 -13.44 4.72 -14.59
N TYR A 75 -12.63 5.59 -13.96
CA TYR A 75 -11.18 5.51 -14.01
C TYR A 75 -10.63 4.18 -13.50
N LEU A 76 -11.11 3.72 -12.33
CA LEU A 76 -10.62 2.48 -11.71
C LEU A 76 -11.01 1.25 -12.52
N ILE A 77 -12.23 1.20 -13.05
CA ILE A 77 -12.67 0.13 -13.95
C ILE A 77 -11.81 0.11 -15.21
N GLU A 78 -11.55 1.27 -15.83
CA GLU A 78 -10.67 1.37 -17.00
C GLU A 78 -9.26 0.83 -16.67
N GLN A 79 -8.70 1.16 -15.50
CA GLN A 79 -7.39 0.64 -15.10
C GLN A 79 -7.42 -0.89 -14.92
N PHE A 80 -8.44 -1.43 -14.24
CA PHE A 80 -8.58 -2.88 -14.06
C PHE A 80 -8.72 -3.62 -15.39
N GLU A 81 -9.53 -3.11 -16.31
CA GLU A 81 -9.73 -3.68 -17.65
C GLU A 81 -8.44 -3.61 -18.48
N SER A 82 -7.70 -2.48 -18.43
CA SER A 82 -6.44 -2.32 -19.15
C SER A 82 -5.35 -3.31 -18.71
N LEU A 83 -5.43 -3.77 -17.46
CA LEU A 83 -4.55 -4.78 -16.87
C LEU A 83 -5.05 -6.22 -17.11
N GLY A 84 -6.22 -6.39 -17.72
CA GLY A 84 -6.83 -7.70 -17.96
C GLY A 84 -7.27 -8.42 -16.68
N LEU A 85 -7.55 -7.68 -15.61
CA LEU A 85 -8.08 -8.25 -14.37
C LEU A 85 -9.53 -8.67 -14.56
N ALA A 86 -9.93 -9.74 -13.88
CA ALA A 86 -11.31 -10.18 -13.93
C ALA A 86 -12.16 -9.38 -12.92
N PRO A 87 -13.46 -9.18 -13.19
CA PRO A 87 -14.38 -8.61 -12.21
C PRO A 87 -14.53 -9.52 -10.98
N LEU A 88 -14.66 -8.93 -9.80
CA LEU A 88 -14.68 -9.64 -8.51
C LEU A 88 -16.08 -10.13 -8.10
N PHE A 89 -17.10 -9.34 -8.42
CA PHE A 89 -18.44 -9.52 -7.89
C PHE A 89 -19.32 -10.36 -8.84
N PRO A 90 -20.45 -10.90 -8.36
CA PRO A 90 -21.36 -11.73 -9.16
C PRO A 90 -21.75 -11.10 -10.50
N ASP A 91 -22.15 -11.95 -11.44
CA ASP A 91 -22.57 -11.55 -12.80
C ASP A 91 -21.47 -10.84 -13.61
N GLY A 92 -20.21 -11.01 -13.23
CA GLY A 92 -19.06 -10.42 -13.94
C GLY A 92 -18.95 -8.92 -13.73
N GLN A 93 -19.27 -8.44 -12.52
CA GLN A 93 -19.27 -7.01 -12.21
C GLN A 93 -18.05 -6.58 -11.41
N PHE A 94 -17.51 -5.41 -11.73
CA PHE A 94 -16.48 -4.75 -10.93
C PHE A 94 -17.08 -4.03 -9.71
N ILE A 95 -18.39 -3.81 -9.69
CA ILE A 95 -19.07 -2.97 -8.69
C ILE A 95 -19.85 -3.85 -7.70
N GLN A 96 -19.71 -3.54 -6.41
CA GLN A 96 -20.65 -3.95 -5.36
C GLN A 96 -21.37 -2.71 -4.86
N GLU A 97 -22.67 -2.63 -5.13
CA GLU A 97 -23.50 -1.54 -4.65
C GLU A 97 -23.76 -1.63 -3.14
N ILE A 98 -23.67 -0.49 -2.46
CA ILE A 98 -23.97 -0.33 -1.04
C ILE A 98 -25.39 0.26 -0.94
N PRO A 99 -26.37 -0.48 -0.37
CA PRO A 99 -27.74 -0.04 -0.32
C PRO A 99 -27.94 1.07 0.73
N GLY A 100 -28.77 2.05 0.38
CA GLY A 100 -29.21 3.14 1.23
C GLY A 100 -30.66 3.00 1.70
N PRO A 101 -31.23 4.10 2.24
CA PRO A 101 -32.63 4.16 2.63
C PRO A 101 -33.57 3.78 1.49
N ARG A 102 -34.74 3.21 1.80
CA ARG A 102 -35.72 2.86 0.78
C ARG A 102 -36.32 4.11 0.13
N ALA A 103 -36.35 4.14 -1.19
CA ALA A 103 -37.11 5.12 -1.94
C ALA A 103 -38.63 4.93 -1.73
N ALA A 104 -39.44 5.92 -2.15
CA ALA A 104 -40.89 5.89 -2.02
C ALA A 104 -41.59 4.66 -2.65
N GLY A 105 -40.90 3.92 -3.53
CA GLY A 105 -41.35 2.65 -4.14
C GLY A 105 -40.82 1.37 -3.48
N GLY A 106 -40.18 1.46 -2.30
CA GLY A 106 -39.72 0.30 -1.51
C GLY A 106 -38.38 -0.31 -1.93
N ARG A 107 -37.81 0.07 -3.07
CA ARG A 107 -36.45 -0.31 -3.47
C ARG A 107 -35.41 0.50 -2.67
N PRO A 108 -34.33 -0.13 -2.15
CA PRO A 108 -33.21 0.60 -1.57
C PRO A 108 -32.61 1.56 -2.60
N THR A 109 -32.21 2.77 -2.17
CA THR A 109 -31.30 3.60 -2.97
C THR A 109 -29.89 3.01 -2.96
N VAL A 110 -28.98 3.55 -3.76
CA VAL A 110 -27.55 3.23 -3.70
C VAL A 110 -26.82 4.43 -3.13
N VAL A 111 -26.04 4.22 -2.06
CA VAL A 111 -25.31 5.30 -1.37
C VAL A 111 -23.81 5.27 -1.62
N GLY A 112 -23.29 4.14 -2.11
CA GLY A 112 -21.88 3.99 -2.47
C GLY A 112 -21.62 2.72 -3.29
N ARG A 113 -20.39 2.56 -3.77
CA ARG A 113 -19.99 1.46 -4.65
C ARG A 113 -18.59 0.99 -4.33
N ASN A 114 -18.42 -0.19 -3.75
CA ASN A 114 -17.10 -0.81 -3.71
C ASN A 114 -16.71 -1.27 -5.12
N LEU A 115 -15.43 -1.17 -5.45
CA LEU A 115 -14.87 -1.67 -6.70
C LEU A 115 -13.93 -2.82 -6.43
N GLY A 116 -14.03 -3.88 -7.22
CA GLY A 116 -13.28 -5.09 -7.00
C GLY A 116 -12.86 -5.73 -8.32
N ALA A 117 -11.58 -6.07 -8.41
CA ALA A 117 -11.04 -6.91 -9.45
C ALA A 117 -10.13 -8.00 -8.85
N TRP A 118 -9.90 -9.09 -9.57
CA TRP A 118 -8.97 -10.13 -9.13
C TRP A 118 -8.10 -10.68 -10.25
N LEU A 119 -6.93 -11.15 -9.85
CA LEU A 119 -6.01 -11.94 -10.65
C LEU A 119 -6.04 -13.39 -10.14
N PRO A 120 -6.63 -14.34 -10.89
CA PRO A 120 -6.71 -15.73 -10.49
C PRO A 120 -5.32 -16.36 -10.30
N GLY A 121 -5.15 -17.06 -9.17
CA GLY A 121 -3.95 -17.81 -8.84
C GLY A 121 -3.67 -18.98 -9.81
N ALA A 122 -2.41 -19.38 -9.89
CA ALA A 122 -1.94 -20.46 -10.77
C ALA A 122 -2.20 -21.86 -10.21
N ASP A 123 -2.32 -22.00 -8.89
CA ASP A 123 -2.51 -23.29 -8.23
C ASP A 123 -4.00 -23.68 -8.27
N PRO A 124 -4.36 -24.89 -8.74
CA PRO A 124 -5.76 -25.29 -8.91
C PRO A 124 -6.56 -25.38 -7.61
N VAL A 125 -5.89 -25.50 -6.46
CA VAL A 125 -6.53 -25.57 -5.15
C VAL A 125 -6.40 -24.23 -4.43
N LEU A 126 -5.20 -23.64 -4.38
CA LEU A 126 -4.95 -22.43 -3.61
C LEU A 126 -5.52 -21.16 -4.27
N ARG A 127 -5.89 -21.20 -5.56
CA ARG A 127 -6.56 -20.06 -6.23
C ARG A 127 -7.90 -19.65 -5.58
N GLU A 128 -8.51 -20.51 -4.77
CA GLU A 128 -9.72 -20.19 -3.98
C GLU A 128 -9.39 -19.59 -2.60
N GLU A 129 -8.13 -19.25 -2.36
CA GLU A 129 -7.66 -18.46 -1.22
C GLU A 129 -7.17 -17.09 -1.72
N PHE A 130 -7.39 -16.04 -0.91
CA PHE A 130 -7.26 -14.66 -1.34
C PHE A 130 -6.27 -13.86 -0.51
N VAL A 131 -5.43 -13.08 -1.18
CA VAL A 131 -4.75 -11.93 -0.58
C VAL A 131 -5.40 -10.68 -1.16
N ILE A 132 -5.99 -9.85 -0.29
CA ILE A 132 -6.65 -8.61 -0.67
C ILE A 132 -5.67 -7.45 -0.51
N ILE A 133 -5.50 -6.65 -1.54
CA ILE A 133 -4.79 -5.37 -1.54
C ILE A 133 -5.87 -4.29 -1.72
N SER A 134 -5.92 -3.35 -0.78
CA SER A 134 -7.03 -2.40 -0.64
C SER A 134 -6.56 -0.96 -0.51
N ALA A 135 -7.40 -0.05 -0.98
CA ALA A 135 -7.34 1.39 -0.70
C ALA A 135 -8.70 2.03 -0.99
N HIS A 136 -9.23 2.89 -0.11
CA HIS A 136 -10.46 3.60 -0.42
C HIS A 136 -10.24 4.67 -1.49
N TYR A 137 -11.20 4.85 -2.40
CA TYR A 137 -11.10 5.84 -3.47
C TYR A 137 -11.92 7.10 -3.20
N ASP A 138 -12.87 7.06 -2.27
CA ASP A 138 -13.67 8.21 -1.93
C ASP A 138 -12.84 9.26 -1.20
N HIS A 139 -13.31 10.50 -1.23
CA HIS A 139 -12.80 11.56 -0.39
C HIS A 139 -13.89 12.62 -0.13
N LEU A 140 -13.52 13.71 0.52
CA LEU A 140 -14.45 14.67 1.14
C LEU A 140 -15.25 15.55 0.18
N GLY A 141 -14.93 15.54 -1.11
CA GLY A 141 -15.65 16.28 -2.15
C GLY A 141 -15.39 17.78 -2.14
N ILE A 142 -16.45 18.57 -2.33
CA ILE A 142 -16.42 20.03 -2.29
C ILE A 142 -17.10 20.52 -1.01
N ARG A 143 -16.38 21.30 -0.20
CA ARG A 143 -16.94 21.93 1.02
C ARG A 143 -16.60 23.40 1.03
N ASP A 144 -17.57 24.24 1.34
CA ASP A 144 -17.44 25.71 1.36
C ASP A 144 -16.78 26.29 0.09
N GLY A 145 -17.14 25.72 -1.07
CA GLY A 145 -16.61 26.13 -2.38
C GLY A 145 -15.17 25.68 -2.68
N GLN A 146 -14.53 24.94 -1.78
CA GLN A 146 -13.17 24.42 -1.96
C GLN A 146 -13.20 22.92 -2.25
N ILE A 147 -12.33 22.49 -3.17
CA ILE A 147 -12.14 21.08 -3.51
C ILE A 147 -11.17 20.48 -2.49
N TYR A 148 -11.55 19.35 -1.92
CA TYR A 148 -10.68 18.53 -1.09
C TYR A 148 -10.08 17.48 -2.03
N HIS A 149 -8.81 17.66 -2.42
CA HIS A 149 -8.21 16.89 -3.51
C HIS A 149 -7.89 15.45 -3.12
N GLY A 150 -7.56 15.20 -1.86
CA GLY A 150 -7.30 13.86 -1.34
C GLY A 150 -6.15 13.16 -2.06
N ALA A 151 -5.04 13.86 -2.25
CA ALA A 151 -3.89 13.31 -2.95
C ALA A 151 -3.19 12.22 -2.11
N ASP A 152 -2.86 12.52 -0.86
CA ASP A 152 -2.34 11.50 0.06
C ASP A 152 -3.46 10.69 0.71
N ASP A 153 -4.67 11.29 0.78
CA ASP A 153 -5.89 10.71 1.32
C ASP A 153 -7.02 10.54 0.27
N ASN A 154 -7.09 9.46 -0.48
CA ASN A 154 -6.17 8.34 -0.47
C ASN A 154 -5.76 7.92 -1.88
N ALA A 155 -5.65 8.91 -2.80
CA ALA A 155 -5.22 8.66 -4.16
C ALA A 155 -3.83 8.01 -4.23
N GLY A 156 -2.92 8.34 -3.29
CA GLY A 156 -1.60 7.72 -3.14
C GLY A 156 -1.67 6.20 -2.95
N SER A 157 -2.56 5.71 -2.09
CA SER A 157 -2.69 4.27 -1.85
C SER A 157 -3.51 3.56 -2.92
N VAL A 158 -4.46 4.26 -3.55
CA VAL A 158 -5.10 3.76 -4.78
C VAL A 158 -4.05 3.55 -5.88
N ALA A 159 -3.12 4.49 -6.05
CA ALA A 159 -2.00 4.34 -6.98
C ALA A 159 -1.11 3.14 -6.62
N MET A 160 -0.78 2.95 -5.34
CA MET A 160 -0.05 1.76 -4.85
C MET A 160 -0.79 0.46 -5.19
N MET A 161 -2.11 0.39 -5.00
CA MET A 161 -2.93 -0.78 -5.34
C MET A 161 -2.88 -1.07 -6.84
N LEU A 162 -3.05 -0.04 -7.69
CA LEU A 162 -3.01 -0.18 -9.15
C LEU A 162 -1.62 -0.59 -9.66
N GLU A 163 -0.55 -0.02 -9.11
CA GLU A 163 0.82 -0.37 -9.46
C GLU A 163 1.17 -1.80 -9.01
N THR A 164 0.69 -2.22 -7.83
CA THR A 164 0.76 -3.62 -7.38
C THR A 164 0.04 -4.53 -8.38
N ALA A 165 -1.18 -4.15 -8.81
CA ALA A 165 -1.94 -4.90 -9.80
C ALA A 165 -1.20 -5.04 -11.13
N ARG A 166 -0.60 -3.96 -11.63
CA ARG A 166 0.24 -3.97 -12.83
C ARG A 166 1.41 -4.94 -12.69
N ILE A 167 2.16 -4.85 -11.60
CA ILE A 167 3.33 -5.72 -11.35
C ILE A 167 2.94 -7.20 -11.37
N PHE A 168 1.83 -7.58 -10.75
CA PHE A 168 1.40 -8.98 -10.72
C PHE A 168 0.75 -9.44 -12.03
N ALA A 169 -0.02 -8.58 -12.71
CA ALA A 169 -0.64 -8.91 -14.00
C ALA A 169 0.41 -9.11 -15.11
N GLU A 170 1.51 -8.34 -15.06
CA GLU A 170 2.61 -8.41 -16.03
C GLU A 170 3.71 -9.41 -15.64
N ALA A 171 3.65 -9.99 -14.44
CA ALA A 171 4.65 -10.96 -13.98
C ALA A 171 4.60 -12.25 -14.81
N GLN A 172 5.78 -12.80 -15.12
CA GLN A 172 5.90 -14.09 -15.82
C GLN A 172 5.26 -15.24 -15.03
N ASN A 173 5.42 -15.23 -13.70
CA ASN A 173 4.86 -16.24 -12.81
C ASN A 173 3.73 -15.63 -11.98
N ARG A 174 2.53 -16.17 -12.17
CA ARG A 174 1.37 -15.85 -11.33
C ARG A 174 1.55 -16.48 -9.94
N PRO A 175 1.09 -15.80 -8.88
CA PRO A 175 1.08 -16.38 -7.54
C PRO A 175 0.18 -17.63 -7.47
N ARG A 176 0.41 -18.49 -6.49
CA ARG A 176 -0.41 -19.69 -6.26
C ARG A 176 -1.83 -19.33 -5.85
N ARG A 177 -1.98 -18.42 -4.88
CA ARG A 177 -3.26 -17.83 -4.45
C ARG A 177 -3.73 -16.72 -5.36
N SER A 178 -5.02 -16.45 -5.34
CA SER A 178 -5.59 -15.31 -6.07
C SER A 178 -5.31 -14.00 -5.35
N LEU A 179 -5.03 -12.95 -6.12
CA LEU A 179 -4.91 -11.60 -5.61
C LEU A 179 -6.18 -10.82 -5.92
N VAL A 180 -6.65 -10.05 -4.94
CA VAL A 180 -7.84 -9.22 -5.04
C VAL A 180 -7.42 -7.76 -4.86
N PHE A 181 -7.90 -6.90 -5.74
CA PHE A 181 -7.71 -5.46 -5.69
C PHE A 181 -9.07 -4.84 -5.36
N LEU A 182 -9.22 -4.37 -4.13
CA LEU A 182 -10.47 -3.85 -3.58
C LEU A 182 -10.34 -2.36 -3.32
N SER A 183 -11.19 -1.55 -3.94
CA SER A 183 -11.29 -0.14 -3.63
C SER A 183 -12.62 0.18 -2.95
N CYS A 184 -12.55 0.52 -1.67
CA CYS A 184 -13.73 0.84 -0.87
C CYS A 184 -14.25 2.25 -1.18
N ASP A 185 -15.56 2.42 -1.08
CA ASP A 185 -16.22 3.73 -1.03
C ASP A 185 -16.68 4.01 0.41
N LEU A 186 -17.01 5.26 0.71
CA LEU A 186 -17.55 5.69 2.00
C LEU A 186 -16.66 5.34 3.21
N GLU A 187 -15.34 5.30 3.03
CA GLU A 187 -14.39 5.18 4.14
C GLU A 187 -14.54 6.40 5.06
N GLU A 188 -14.54 7.58 4.44
CA GLU A 188 -14.67 8.89 5.08
C GLU A 188 -16.04 9.10 5.74
N ASN A 189 -16.97 8.17 5.46
CA ASN A 189 -18.29 8.12 6.03
C ASN A 189 -18.43 6.97 7.04
N LEU A 190 -17.41 6.70 7.86
CA LEU A 190 -17.41 5.61 8.84
C LEU A 190 -17.25 4.23 8.18
N LEU A 191 -16.30 4.04 7.28
CA LEU A 191 -15.91 2.71 6.79
C LEU A 191 -17.06 1.91 6.16
N TRP A 192 -18.07 2.57 5.57
CA TRP A 192 -19.28 1.86 5.11
C TRP A 192 -18.97 0.86 4.00
N GLY A 193 -18.03 1.17 3.11
CA GLY A 193 -17.59 0.26 2.06
C GLY A 193 -17.01 -1.03 2.60
N SER A 194 -15.97 -0.95 3.41
CA SER A 194 -15.35 -2.15 4.02
C SER A 194 -16.30 -2.90 4.94
N ARG A 195 -17.16 -2.21 5.70
CA ARG A 195 -18.22 -2.85 6.51
C ARG A 195 -19.19 -3.63 5.65
N TRP A 196 -19.62 -3.04 4.53
CA TRP A 196 -20.53 -3.70 3.61
C TRP A 196 -19.87 -4.90 2.94
N PHE A 197 -18.62 -4.77 2.51
CA PHE A 197 -17.85 -5.86 1.90
C PHE A 197 -17.70 -7.04 2.86
N VAL A 198 -17.31 -6.79 4.11
CA VAL A 198 -17.13 -7.83 5.14
C VAL A 198 -18.46 -8.51 5.48
N ALA A 199 -19.58 -7.77 5.48
CA ALA A 199 -20.90 -8.35 5.72
C ALA A 199 -21.47 -9.11 4.50
N HIS A 200 -21.06 -8.76 3.28
CA HIS A 200 -21.54 -9.35 2.03
C HIS A 200 -20.37 -9.72 1.10
N PRO A 201 -19.43 -10.54 1.55
CA PRO A 201 -18.27 -10.87 0.75
C PRO A 201 -18.72 -11.79 -0.40
N PRO A 202 -18.07 -11.71 -1.59
CA PRO A 202 -18.39 -12.60 -2.69
C PRO A 202 -18.05 -14.08 -2.39
N TRP A 203 -17.34 -14.35 -1.30
CA TRP A 203 -16.96 -15.67 -0.78
C TRP A 203 -16.82 -15.66 0.75
N PRO A 204 -16.75 -16.83 1.42
CA PRO A 204 -16.49 -16.89 2.85
C PRO A 204 -15.18 -16.17 3.26
N LEU A 205 -15.23 -15.30 4.26
CA LEU A 205 -14.05 -14.55 4.74
C LEU A 205 -12.89 -15.45 5.18
N ALA A 206 -13.14 -16.69 5.60
CA ALA A 206 -12.11 -17.66 5.95
C ALA A 206 -11.16 -18.03 4.78
N GLN A 207 -11.55 -17.70 3.53
CA GLN A 207 -10.70 -17.82 2.36
C GLN A 207 -9.72 -16.65 2.21
N VAL A 208 -9.97 -15.52 2.88
CA VAL A 208 -9.05 -14.37 2.91
C VAL A 208 -7.91 -14.69 3.88
N LYS A 209 -6.69 -14.77 3.34
CA LYS A 209 -5.47 -15.13 4.08
C LYS A 209 -4.68 -13.94 4.56
N LEU A 210 -4.86 -12.81 3.89
CA LEU A 210 -4.30 -11.54 4.30
C LEU A 210 -5.12 -10.41 3.65
N PHE A 211 -5.47 -9.41 4.45
CA PHE A 211 -6.01 -8.13 4.00
C PHE A 211 -4.94 -7.04 4.18
N VAL A 212 -4.51 -6.40 3.11
CA VAL A 212 -3.54 -5.30 3.14
C VAL A 212 -4.26 -4.02 2.73
N THR A 213 -4.18 -2.98 3.55
CA THR A 213 -4.63 -1.63 3.19
C THR A 213 -3.58 -0.59 3.52
N ALA A 214 -3.66 0.57 2.88
CA ALA A 214 -2.74 1.66 3.07
C ALA A 214 -3.45 3.02 3.02
N GLU A 215 -3.00 3.97 3.83
CA GLU A 215 -3.47 5.36 3.87
C GLU A 215 -2.34 6.33 4.22
N LEU A 216 -2.33 7.51 3.59
CA LEU A 216 -1.36 8.59 3.87
C LEU A 216 0.10 8.13 3.68
N ILE A 217 0.40 7.44 2.59
CA ILE A 217 1.72 6.81 2.37
C ILE A 217 2.72 7.70 1.65
N GLY A 218 2.27 8.77 1.00
CA GLY A 218 3.10 9.73 0.28
C GLY A 218 3.79 10.75 1.18
N ARG A 219 3.38 10.86 2.45
CA ARG A 219 3.98 11.78 3.43
C ARG A 219 4.29 11.10 4.76
N THR A 220 4.80 11.90 5.69
CA THR A 220 5.23 11.46 7.03
C THR A 220 4.41 12.14 8.11
N LEU A 221 4.24 11.44 9.24
CA LEU A 221 3.53 11.90 10.42
C LEU A 221 4.00 13.28 10.83
N GLY A 222 3.08 14.25 10.84
CA GLY A 222 3.34 15.65 11.19
C GLY A 222 4.38 16.36 10.31
N ASP A 223 4.64 15.86 9.10
CA ASP A 223 5.78 16.24 8.26
C ASP A 223 7.13 16.16 9.00
N LEU A 224 7.27 15.18 9.91
CA LEU A 224 8.52 14.92 10.60
C LEU A 224 9.55 14.38 9.59
N PRO A 225 10.85 14.69 9.78
CA PRO A 225 11.94 14.10 8.99
C PRO A 225 12.20 12.66 9.45
N LEU A 226 11.16 11.84 9.41
CA LEU A 226 11.13 10.45 9.82
C LEU A 226 10.85 9.62 8.57
N PRO A 227 11.84 8.94 7.99
CA PRO A 227 11.66 8.15 6.78
C PRO A 227 10.95 6.82 7.07
N ALA A 228 9.95 6.81 7.96
CA ALA A 228 9.27 5.61 8.42
C ALA A 228 7.89 5.46 7.79
N VAL A 229 7.50 4.23 7.48
CA VAL A 229 6.10 3.82 7.32
C VAL A 229 5.72 2.97 8.53
N PHE A 230 4.57 3.23 9.11
CA PHE A 230 4.04 2.44 10.22
C PHE A 230 3.22 1.27 9.68
N VAL A 231 3.41 0.10 10.25
CA VAL A 231 2.72 -1.13 9.87
C VAL A 231 2.03 -1.73 11.08
N MET A 232 0.70 -1.85 11.00
CA MET A 232 -0.15 -2.39 12.06
C MET A 232 -0.83 -3.69 11.62
N GLY A 233 -1.28 -4.49 12.58
CA GLY A 233 -2.01 -5.75 12.35
C GLY A 233 -1.15 -7.00 12.45
N GLY A 234 0.16 -6.86 12.20
CA GLY A 234 1.13 -7.94 12.36
C GLY A 234 1.19 -8.54 13.77
N GLU A 235 0.79 -7.78 14.81
CA GLU A 235 0.71 -8.26 16.19
C GLU A 235 -0.26 -9.45 16.35
N HIS A 236 -1.31 -9.54 15.52
CA HIS A 236 -2.32 -10.59 15.61
C HIS A 236 -2.01 -11.78 14.70
N SER A 237 -0.80 -11.90 14.16
CA SER A 237 -0.43 -12.99 13.26
C SER A 237 1.05 -13.35 13.40
N PRO A 238 1.40 -14.40 14.19
CA PRO A 238 2.78 -14.82 14.41
C PRO A 238 3.53 -14.99 13.09
N GLY A 239 4.74 -14.41 13.03
CA GLY A 239 5.59 -14.43 11.84
C GLY A 239 5.24 -13.39 10.76
N LEU A 240 4.06 -12.76 10.78
CA LEU A 240 3.67 -11.77 9.76
C LEU A 240 4.58 -10.53 9.79
N ARG A 241 5.01 -10.08 10.97
CA ARG A 241 6.00 -8.99 11.09
C ARG A 241 7.33 -9.33 10.43
N GLN A 242 7.80 -10.57 10.60
CA GLN A 242 9.03 -11.04 9.96
C GLN A 242 8.89 -11.07 8.44
N LEU A 243 7.73 -11.47 7.90
CA LEU A 243 7.48 -11.44 6.45
C LEU A 243 7.54 -10.01 5.89
N VAL A 244 7.11 -9.01 6.67
CA VAL A 244 7.23 -7.60 6.31
C VAL A 244 8.70 -7.15 6.36
N ASP A 245 9.45 -7.55 7.39
CA ASP A 245 10.86 -7.19 7.55
C ASP A 245 11.77 -7.83 6.48
N ASP A 246 11.41 -9.04 6.04
CA ASP A 246 12.13 -9.78 4.99
C ASP A 246 11.75 -9.34 3.57
N ALA A 247 10.67 -8.56 3.41
CA ALA A 247 10.24 -8.08 2.12
C ALA A 247 11.29 -7.12 1.53
N PRO A 248 11.48 -7.11 0.19
CA PRO A 248 12.37 -6.15 -0.46
C PRO A 248 12.00 -4.73 -0.05
N CYS A 249 12.96 -4.02 0.52
CA CYS A 249 12.78 -2.68 1.04
C CYS A 249 14.03 -1.84 0.75
N SER A 250 13.81 -0.64 0.23
CA SER A 250 14.85 0.35 0.07
C SER A 250 15.41 0.79 1.42
N SER A 251 16.73 0.92 1.52
CA SER A 251 17.39 1.43 2.74
C SER A 251 17.01 2.88 3.09
N LYS A 252 16.27 3.56 2.21
CA LYS A 252 15.71 4.90 2.42
C LYS A 252 14.37 4.90 3.15
N LEU A 253 13.76 3.73 3.37
CA LEU A 253 12.50 3.56 4.08
C LEU A 253 12.74 2.70 5.33
N GLN A 254 12.21 3.14 6.47
CA GLN A 254 12.16 2.36 7.69
C GLN A 254 10.76 1.79 7.86
N VAL A 255 10.63 0.48 7.98
CA VAL A 255 9.36 -0.13 8.37
C VAL A 255 9.31 -0.19 9.90
N ARG A 256 8.25 0.35 10.48
CA ARG A 256 8.05 0.42 11.94
C ARG A 256 6.77 -0.31 12.32
N HIS A 257 6.88 -1.36 13.12
CA HIS A 257 5.72 -2.12 13.56
C HIS A 257 5.05 -1.45 14.75
N LEU A 258 3.75 -1.18 14.62
CA LEU A 258 2.91 -0.63 15.68
C LEU A 258 1.74 -1.58 15.97
N GLY A 259 1.27 -1.61 17.22
CA GLY A 259 -0.01 -2.25 17.54
C GLY A 259 -1.17 -1.36 17.13
N ALA A 260 -2.22 -1.94 16.54
CA ALA A 260 -3.43 -1.22 16.15
C ALA A 260 -4.18 -0.60 17.36
N ASP A 261 -3.92 -1.06 18.58
CA ASP A 261 -4.42 -0.47 19.82
C ASP A 261 -3.77 0.88 20.18
N LEU A 262 -2.52 1.16 19.74
CA LEU A 262 -1.89 2.47 19.93
C LEU A 262 -2.61 3.58 19.16
N VAL A 263 -3.19 3.25 18.02
CA VAL A 263 -3.78 4.23 17.07
C VAL A 263 -5.31 4.18 17.08
N GLY A 264 -5.90 3.02 17.41
CA GLY A 264 -7.33 2.74 17.31
C GLY A 264 -7.72 2.20 15.93
N THR A 265 -9.01 2.01 15.67
CA THR A 265 -9.51 1.66 14.32
C THR A 265 -9.66 2.93 13.50
N ARG A 266 -8.81 3.12 12.49
CA ARG A 266 -8.73 4.36 11.70
C ARG A 266 -8.99 4.19 10.19
N SER A 267 -9.08 2.95 9.70
CA SER A 267 -9.09 2.63 8.27
C SER A 267 -9.89 1.34 8.02
N ASP A 268 -10.06 0.98 6.75
CA ASP A 268 -10.77 -0.19 6.23
C ASP A 268 -10.36 -1.54 6.81
N TYR A 269 -9.21 -1.67 7.50
CA TYR A 269 -8.88 -2.91 8.20
C TYR A 269 -9.79 -3.20 9.40
N GLY A 270 -10.50 -2.19 9.93
CA GLY A 270 -11.33 -2.32 11.13
C GLY A 270 -12.37 -3.44 11.04
N PRO A 271 -13.22 -3.46 10.01
CA PRO A 271 -14.18 -4.55 9.80
C PRO A 271 -13.52 -5.94 9.65
N PHE A 272 -12.41 -6.04 8.93
CA PHE A 272 -11.67 -7.30 8.75
C PHE A 272 -11.04 -7.79 10.06
N ARG A 273 -10.52 -6.88 10.88
CA ARG A 273 -10.03 -7.17 12.24
C ARG A 273 -11.14 -7.72 13.12
N GLY A 274 -12.36 -7.17 13.03
CA GLY A 274 -13.53 -7.66 13.75
C GLY A 274 -13.87 -9.12 13.42
N GLU A 275 -13.68 -9.51 12.17
CA GLU A 275 -13.88 -10.88 11.68
C GLU A 275 -12.62 -11.76 11.77
N ARG A 276 -11.59 -11.31 12.50
CA ARG A 276 -10.34 -12.07 12.74
C ARG A 276 -9.61 -12.47 11.46
N VAL A 277 -9.68 -11.62 10.43
CA VAL A 277 -8.87 -11.79 9.21
C VAL A 277 -7.48 -11.21 9.49
N PRO A 278 -6.38 -11.96 9.24
CA PRO A 278 -5.03 -11.40 9.28
C PRO A 278 -4.94 -10.15 8.40
N PHE A 279 -4.37 -9.06 8.93
CA PHE A 279 -4.30 -7.82 8.19
C PHE A 279 -2.96 -7.10 8.36
N LEU A 280 -2.66 -6.24 7.39
CA LEU A 280 -1.61 -5.24 7.48
C LEU A 280 -2.18 -3.88 7.08
N PHE A 281 -1.92 -2.87 7.90
CA PHE A 281 -2.23 -1.48 7.60
C PHE A 281 -0.95 -0.67 7.53
N PHE A 282 -0.65 -0.12 6.35
CA PHE A 282 0.50 0.74 6.10
C PHE A 282 0.07 2.21 6.18
N SER A 283 0.76 3.01 6.98
CA SER A 283 0.48 4.45 7.02
C SER A 283 1.72 5.30 7.28
N GLY A 284 1.78 6.45 6.61
CA GLY A 284 2.73 7.51 6.96
C GLY A 284 2.32 8.34 8.17
N GLY A 285 1.05 8.27 8.58
CA GLY A 285 0.45 9.06 9.67
C GLY A 285 -0.07 10.42 9.22
N GLU A 286 -0.94 11.01 10.04
CA GLU A 286 -1.58 12.30 9.76
C GLU A 286 -0.56 13.44 9.58
N HIS A 287 -0.82 14.33 8.62
CA HIS A 287 0.00 15.52 8.34
C HIS A 287 -0.88 16.77 8.25
N ARG A 288 -0.27 17.97 8.22
CA ARG A 288 -1.01 19.25 8.30
C ARG A 288 -2.05 19.51 7.21
N ASP A 289 -1.95 18.77 6.11
CA ASP A 289 -2.82 18.88 4.94
C ASP A 289 -3.93 17.81 4.95
N TYR A 290 -3.90 16.84 5.88
CA TYR A 290 -4.91 15.81 6.03
C TYR A 290 -6.30 16.42 6.21
N HIS A 291 -7.28 15.94 5.43
CA HIS A 291 -8.64 16.48 5.38
C HIS A 291 -8.68 18.00 5.09
N ARG A 292 -7.77 18.50 4.25
CA ARG A 292 -7.74 19.91 3.81
C ARG A 292 -7.72 20.02 2.29
N PRO A 293 -8.20 21.14 1.72
CA PRO A 293 -8.03 21.47 0.30
C PRO A 293 -6.58 21.49 -0.17
N THR A 294 -5.62 21.57 0.76
CA THR A 294 -4.20 21.64 0.47
C THR A 294 -3.52 20.27 0.39
N ASP A 295 -4.25 19.16 0.50
CA ASP A 295 -3.75 17.81 0.21
C ASP A 295 -3.64 17.56 -1.31
N THR A 296 -2.58 18.10 -1.92
CA THR A 296 -2.40 18.10 -3.38
C THR A 296 -1.27 17.19 -3.84
N ALA A 297 -1.37 16.70 -5.08
CA ALA A 297 -0.48 15.70 -5.68
C ALA A 297 1.00 16.14 -5.71
N GLU A 298 1.28 17.44 -5.79
CA GLU A 298 2.65 17.97 -5.84
C GLU A 298 3.42 17.81 -4.54
N LYS A 299 2.71 17.53 -3.42
CA LYS A 299 3.33 17.44 -2.09
C LYS A 299 3.74 16.03 -1.70
N LEU A 300 3.37 15.01 -2.48
CA LEU A 300 3.71 13.62 -2.18
C LEU A 300 5.14 13.30 -2.59
N ASP A 301 5.79 12.45 -1.80
CA ASP A 301 7.06 11.81 -2.14
C ASP A 301 6.79 10.49 -2.87
N TYR A 302 6.89 10.51 -4.20
CA TYR A 302 6.60 9.33 -5.03
C TYR A 302 7.68 8.24 -4.93
N ASP A 303 8.92 8.57 -4.57
CA ASP A 303 9.94 7.56 -4.30
C ASP A 303 9.58 6.78 -3.03
N ARG A 304 9.07 7.48 -2.01
CA ARG A 304 8.53 6.86 -0.80
C ARG A 304 7.33 5.96 -1.10
N VAL A 305 6.35 6.42 -1.88
CA VAL A 305 5.19 5.58 -2.29
C VAL A 305 5.69 4.33 -3.03
N ALA A 306 6.68 4.47 -3.92
CA ALA A 306 7.28 3.34 -4.63
C ALA A 306 7.97 2.34 -3.68
N HIS A 307 8.75 2.82 -2.71
CA HIS A 307 9.38 1.94 -1.71
C HIS A 307 8.35 1.20 -0.84
N ILE A 308 7.26 1.86 -0.43
CA ILE A 308 6.17 1.22 0.32
C ILE A 308 5.47 0.17 -0.55
N THR A 309 5.22 0.50 -1.82
CA THR A 309 4.65 -0.42 -2.81
C THR A 309 5.54 -1.67 -3.00
N GLU A 310 6.87 -1.52 -2.95
CA GLU A 310 7.82 -2.64 -3.06
C GLU A 310 7.68 -3.61 -1.89
N VAL A 311 7.55 -3.09 -0.66
CA VAL A 311 7.29 -3.89 0.54
C VAL A 311 5.95 -4.62 0.43
N VAL A 312 4.88 -3.90 0.05
CA VAL A 312 3.54 -4.48 -0.15
C VAL A 312 3.56 -5.60 -1.19
N CYS A 313 4.23 -5.40 -2.32
CA CYS A 313 4.41 -6.43 -3.35
C CYS A 313 5.14 -7.66 -2.82
N GLY A 314 6.24 -7.46 -2.07
CA GLY A 314 7.04 -8.53 -1.48
C GLY A 314 6.25 -9.39 -0.50
N VAL A 315 5.53 -8.75 0.42
CA VAL A 315 4.68 -9.45 1.40
C VAL A 315 3.55 -10.19 0.70
N CYS A 316 2.83 -9.53 -0.23
CA CYS A 316 1.72 -10.15 -0.95
C CYS A 316 2.18 -11.35 -1.78
N ARG A 317 3.33 -11.24 -2.47
CA ARG A 317 3.94 -12.36 -3.21
C ARG A 317 4.23 -13.52 -2.26
N THR A 318 4.91 -13.25 -1.15
CA THR A 318 5.31 -14.27 -0.19
C THR A 318 4.08 -14.99 0.39
N VAL A 319 3.10 -14.24 0.88
CA VAL A 319 1.87 -14.82 1.45
C VAL A 319 1.04 -15.56 0.41
N ALA A 320 1.02 -15.09 -0.83
CA ALA A 320 0.29 -15.77 -1.91
C ALA A 320 0.95 -17.10 -2.32
N ASP A 321 2.24 -17.32 -2.03
CA ASP A 321 3.00 -18.49 -2.47
C ASP A 321 3.38 -19.48 -1.34
N VAL A 322 3.35 -19.09 -0.07
CA VAL A 322 3.66 -20.01 1.06
C VAL A 322 2.60 -21.11 1.24
N ASP A 323 3.01 -22.29 1.72
CA ASP A 323 2.04 -23.36 2.01
C ASP A 323 1.14 -23.03 3.20
N GLN A 324 1.70 -22.37 4.22
CA GLN A 324 0.98 -21.98 5.43
C GLN A 324 0.88 -20.45 5.49
N PRO A 325 -0.27 -19.87 5.11
CA PRO A 325 -0.45 -18.43 5.20
C PRO A 325 -0.58 -17.98 6.66
N PRO A 326 -0.45 -16.67 6.93
CA PRO A 326 -0.71 -16.10 8.25
C PRO A 326 -2.08 -16.50 8.80
N ARG A 327 -2.16 -16.61 10.12
CA ARG A 327 -3.39 -16.93 10.84
C ARG A 327 -3.57 -15.99 12.00
N TRP A 328 -4.82 -15.67 12.28
CA TRP A 328 -5.18 -14.83 13.40
C TRP A 328 -4.80 -15.47 14.74
N ASN A 329 -4.30 -14.63 15.64
CA ASN A 329 -4.02 -14.94 17.04
C ASN A 329 -4.72 -13.91 17.94
N ASP A 330 -5.53 -14.41 18.88
CA ASP A 330 -6.23 -13.57 19.86
C ASP A 330 -5.26 -12.93 20.89
N ALA A 331 -4.05 -13.48 21.05
CA ALA A 331 -2.99 -12.93 21.88
C ALA A 331 -2.00 -12.13 21.01
N PRO A 332 -2.08 -10.78 21.00
CA PRO A 332 -1.19 -9.97 20.18
C PRO A 332 0.26 -10.04 20.68
N GLU A 333 1.20 -10.07 19.74
CA GLU A 333 2.63 -9.99 20.01
C GLU A 333 3.07 -8.53 20.06
N HIS A 334 3.49 -8.07 21.25
CA HIS A 334 4.04 -6.74 21.43
C HIS A 334 5.56 -6.79 21.47
N THR A 335 6.21 -5.81 20.85
CA THR A 335 7.68 -5.73 20.80
C THR A 335 8.17 -4.36 21.24
N LEU A 336 9.46 -4.28 21.56
CA LEU A 336 10.13 -3.02 21.84
C LEU A 336 10.23 -2.08 20.61
N ASP A 337 9.84 -2.52 19.41
CA ASP A 337 9.80 -1.63 18.25
C ASP A 337 8.75 -0.52 18.41
N GLU A 338 7.62 -0.83 19.05
CA GLU A 338 6.56 0.14 19.36
C GLU A 338 7.07 1.23 20.32
N VAL A 339 7.86 0.83 21.33
CA VAL A 339 8.49 1.74 22.29
C VAL A 339 9.59 2.59 21.62
N ARG A 340 10.42 1.97 20.77
CA ARG A 340 11.45 2.68 19.99
C ARG A 340 10.85 3.74 19.09
N THR A 341 9.76 3.40 18.42
CA THR A 341 9.06 4.30 17.52
C THR A 341 8.54 5.53 18.26
N LEU A 342 7.91 5.34 19.42
CA LEU A 342 7.44 6.47 20.25
C LEU A 342 8.61 7.30 20.81
N GLU A 343 9.70 6.67 21.25
CA GLU A 343 10.89 7.38 21.73
C GLU A 343 11.52 8.25 20.63
N GLU A 344 11.64 7.72 19.41
CA GLU A 344 12.19 8.42 18.26
C GLU A 344 11.31 9.61 17.84
N ILE A 345 10.00 9.39 17.68
CA ILE A 345 9.04 10.45 17.32
C ILE A 345 9.09 11.57 18.34
N THR A 346 9.00 11.25 19.63
CA THR A 346 9.03 12.26 20.70
C THR A 346 10.38 12.97 20.79
N GLY A 347 11.48 12.26 20.56
CA GLY A 347 12.82 12.85 20.48
C GLY A 347 12.97 13.82 19.30
N LEU A 348 12.41 13.49 18.14
CA LEU A 348 12.38 14.39 16.97
C LEU A 348 11.54 15.64 17.25
N LEU A 349 10.36 15.47 17.85
CA LEU A 349 9.48 16.59 18.22
C LEU A 349 10.19 17.57 19.16
N LEU A 350 10.85 17.08 20.21
CA LEU A 350 11.59 17.93 21.16
C LEU A 350 12.75 18.67 20.48
N LYS A 351 13.55 17.97 19.65
CA LYS A 351 14.65 18.58 18.90
C LYS A 351 14.17 19.69 17.96
N LEU A 352 13.04 19.48 17.29
CA LEU A 352 12.47 20.47 16.37
C LEU A 352 11.87 21.66 17.13
N ASP A 353 11.22 21.42 18.28
CA ASP A 353 10.71 22.47 19.14
C ASP A 353 11.85 23.32 19.74
N ASP A 354 12.95 22.70 20.19
CA ASP A 354 14.14 23.40 20.69
C ASP A 354 14.71 24.37 19.67
N ARG A 355 14.89 23.91 18.43
CA ARG A 355 15.37 24.76 17.32
C ARG A 355 14.42 25.93 17.05
N ALA A 356 13.11 25.68 17.08
CA ALA A 356 12.13 26.74 16.83
C ALA A 356 12.08 27.77 17.96
N ARG A 357 12.21 27.33 19.22
CA ARG A 357 12.30 28.22 20.39
C ARG A 357 13.54 29.10 20.36
N LEU A 358 14.69 28.55 19.93
CA LEU A 358 15.89 29.36 19.70
C LEU A 358 15.69 30.44 18.61
N ALA A 359 14.79 30.20 17.66
CA ALA A 359 14.36 31.17 16.64
C ALA A 359 13.20 32.09 17.09
N GLY A 360 12.80 32.04 18.36
CA GLY A 360 11.84 32.97 18.98
C GLY A 360 10.40 32.46 19.11
N LYS A 361 10.06 31.26 18.59
CA LYS A 361 8.72 30.67 18.77
C LYS A 361 8.75 29.14 18.69
N GLY A 362 8.27 28.47 19.74
CA GLY A 362 8.15 27.01 19.76
C GLY A 362 7.10 26.46 18.79
N ARG A 363 7.29 25.20 18.39
CA ARG A 363 6.32 24.39 17.65
C ARG A 363 5.27 23.77 18.56
N LEU A 364 5.65 23.45 19.80
CA LEU A 364 4.80 22.87 20.81
C LEU A 364 4.42 23.92 21.86
N SER A 365 3.16 23.91 22.30
CA SER A 365 2.75 24.56 23.53
C SER A 365 3.49 23.97 24.73
N ASP A 366 3.51 24.67 25.86
CA ASP A 366 4.21 24.18 27.04
C ASP A 366 3.59 22.87 27.58
N SER A 367 2.27 22.70 27.47
CA SER A 367 1.58 21.47 27.85
C SER A 367 1.88 20.31 26.89
N GLN A 368 1.92 20.56 25.58
CA GLN A 368 2.33 19.56 24.58
C GLN A 368 3.79 19.15 24.84
N ARG A 369 4.69 20.12 25.02
CA ARG A 369 6.12 19.86 25.27
C ARG A 369 6.34 19.05 26.55
N PHE A 370 5.63 19.36 27.64
CA PHE A 370 5.67 18.56 28.86
C PHE A 370 5.23 17.11 28.60
N THR A 371 4.11 16.93 27.89
CA THR A 371 3.59 15.60 27.53
C THR A 371 4.60 14.82 26.70
N VAL A 372 5.11 15.40 25.61
CA VAL A 372 6.13 14.79 24.74
C VAL A 372 7.39 14.43 25.53
N SER A 373 7.84 15.30 26.44
CA SER A 373 9.03 15.05 27.27
C SER A 373 8.85 13.86 28.22
N ASN A 374 7.68 13.76 28.86
CA ASN A 374 7.36 12.64 29.74
C ASN A 374 7.28 11.32 28.98
N VAL A 375 6.65 11.31 27.80
CA VAL A 375 6.60 10.11 26.97
C VAL A 375 8.01 9.71 26.56
N HIS A 376 8.80 10.65 26.02
CA HIS A 376 10.18 10.40 25.60
C HIS A 376 11.04 9.80 26.71
N GLN A 377 11.02 10.40 27.91
CA GLN A 377 11.83 9.92 29.03
C GLN A 377 11.41 8.52 29.48
N ARG A 378 10.12 8.25 29.57
CA ARG A 378 9.63 6.95 30.03
C ARG A 378 9.84 5.85 28.99
N THR A 379 9.64 6.12 27.70
CA THR A 379 9.98 5.15 26.64
C THR A 379 11.48 4.89 26.61
N ARG A 380 12.32 5.90 26.84
CA ARG A 380 13.77 5.70 26.96
C ARG A 380 14.16 4.77 28.11
N GLN A 381 13.54 4.93 29.28
CA GLN A 381 13.74 4.03 30.43
C GLN A 381 13.33 2.59 30.12
N MET A 382 12.21 2.40 29.40
CA MET A 382 11.79 1.06 28.94
C MET A 382 12.85 0.43 28.02
N LEU A 383 13.39 1.20 27.08
CA LEU A 383 14.42 0.73 26.16
C LEU A 383 15.75 0.40 26.86
N GLU A 384 16.14 1.18 27.87
CA GLU A 384 17.34 0.91 28.68
C GLU A 384 17.23 -0.43 29.43
N ARG A 385 16.02 -0.79 29.89
CA ARG A 385 15.76 -2.10 30.51
C ARG A 385 15.71 -3.26 29.52
N LYS A 386 15.54 -2.98 28.22
CA LYS A 386 15.37 -3.98 27.14
C LYS A 386 14.22 -4.96 27.39
N GLU A 387 13.20 -4.52 28.11
CA GLU A 387 12.01 -5.31 28.43
C GLU A 387 10.80 -4.38 28.44
N LEU A 388 9.67 -4.88 27.93
CA LEU A 388 8.37 -4.24 28.04
C LEU A 388 7.54 -5.02 29.07
N ASP A 389 7.38 -4.44 30.25
CA ASP A 389 6.51 -5.03 31.29
C ASP A 389 5.05 -4.96 30.80
N PRO A 390 4.29 -6.08 30.79
CA PRO A 390 2.88 -6.07 30.43
C PRO A 390 2.03 -5.03 31.17
N ALA A 391 2.39 -4.69 32.42
CA ALA A 391 1.72 -3.65 33.20
C ALA A 391 1.89 -2.23 32.63
N GLU A 392 2.87 -2.02 31.76
CA GLU A 392 3.13 -0.74 31.11
C GLU A 392 2.31 -0.53 29.84
N ARG A 393 1.70 -1.59 29.28
CA ARG A 393 0.91 -1.52 28.04
C ARG A 393 -0.21 -0.47 28.09
N PRO A 394 -1.07 -0.41 29.13
CA PRO A 394 -2.13 0.58 29.19
C PRO A 394 -1.60 2.02 29.18
N TRP A 395 -0.42 2.26 29.77
CA TRP A 395 0.20 3.57 29.72
C TRP A 395 0.73 3.89 28.32
N LEU A 396 1.41 2.94 27.66
CA LEU A 396 1.95 3.12 26.31
C LEU A 396 0.85 3.46 25.30
N VAL A 397 -0.27 2.73 25.35
CA VAL A 397 -1.46 2.98 24.52
C VAL A 397 -2.02 4.38 24.76
N ARG A 398 -2.25 4.75 26.04
CA ARG A 398 -2.78 6.09 26.37
C ARG A 398 -1.81 7.21 25.97
N ALA A 399 -0.51 6.99 26.12
CA ALA A 399 0.51 7.94 25.71
C ALA A 399 0.48 8.17 24.19
N ALA A 400 0.44 7.10 23.40
CA ALA A 400 0.33 7.18 21.94
C ALA A 400 -0.95 7.93 21.51
N GLN A 401 -2.10 7.56 22.07
CA GLN A 401 -3.38 8.20 21.77
C GLN A 401 -3.42 9.68 22.17
N LEU A 402 -2.79 10.03 23.30
CA LEU A 402 -2.69 11.42 23.74
C LEU A 402 -1.80 12.24 22.79
N LEU A 403 -0.69 11.67 22.30
CA LEU A 403 0.15 12.33 21.30
C LEU A 403 -0.62 12.56 19.99
N LEU A 404 -1.35 11.55 19.51
CA LEU A 404 -2.19 11.67 18.31
C LEU A 404 -3.29 12.73 18.46
N LEU A 405 -3.86 12.89 19.65
CA LEU A 405 -4.94 13.86 19.88
C LEU A 405 -4.44 15.29 20.08
N THR A 406 -3.24 15.44 20.64
CA THR A 406 -2.79 16.73 21.17
C THR A 406 -1.61 17.32 20.43
N VAL A 407 -0.85 16.56 19.64
CA VAL A 407 0.40 17.02 19.01
C VAL A 407 0.28 17.07 17.50
N PHE A 408 -0.27 16.01 16.91
CA PHE A 408 -0.61 15.92 15.50
C PHE A 408 -2.04 16.43 15.31
#